data_AF-A0A7V3SMH5-F1
#
_entry.id   AF-A0A7V3SMH5-F1
#
_cell.length_a   1.000
_cell.length_b   1.000
_cell.length_c   1.000
_cell.angle_alpha   90.00
_cell.angle_beta   90.00
_cell.angle_gamma   90.00
#
_symmetry.space_group_name_H-M   'P 1'
#
loop_
_entity.id
_entity.type
_entity.pdbx_description
1 polymer ?
#
loop_
_entity_poly.entity_id
_entity_poly.type
_entity_poly.pdbx_seq_one_letter_code
_entity_poly.pdbx_strand_id
1 'polypeptide(L)'
;MYDWAYWYKLNGEARGSEDISHASLNVDFAARCVAEGIVFNRTDAERFANTWLLKVRREDGTYAGEVSGREDGSEYMPGTGGMWLGLCRVLPKPLAQAMYRDVLQAYLKKTRYSAGELPGIARLLRYRVLA
;
A
#
# COMPACT_ATOMS: atom_id res chain seq x y z
N MET A 1 -8.47 -0.86 10.60
CA MET A 1 -7.21 -0.36 10.03
C MET A 1 -6.07 -0.99 10.80
N TYR A 2 -4.93 -1.26 10.15
CA TYR A 2 -3.73 -1.78 10.82
C TYR A 2 -2.67 -0.69 11.02
N ASP A 3 -1.90 -0.86 12.09
CA ASP A 3 -0.64 -0.19 12.37
C ASP A 3 0.28 -1.28 12.87
N TRP A 4 1.43 -1.47 12.23
CA TRP A 4 2.39 -2.50 12.61
C TRP A 4 3.79 -1.93 12.60
N ALA A 5 4.64 -2.53 13.41
CA ALA A 5 5.93 -1.98 13.74
C ALA A 5 7.04 -2.58 12.89
N TYR A 6 8.01 -1.72 12.57
CA TYR A 6 9.26 -2.11 11.97
C TYR A 6 10.04 -3.03 12.93
N TRP A 7 10.59 -4.12 12.38
CA TRP A 7 11.40 -5.10 13.14
C TRP A 7 10.72 -5.61 14.41
N TYR A 8 9.52 -6.17 14.26
CA TYR A 8 8.86 -6.85 15.38
C TYR A 8 9.77 -7.96 15.94
N LYS A 9 10.24 -7.79 17.18
CA LYS A 9 11.07 -8.79 17.85
C LYS A 9 10.15 -9.85 18.45
N LEU A 10 10.53 -11.12 18.32
CA LEU A 10 9.83 -12.23 18.97
C LEU A 10 9.78 -12.05 20.50
N ASN A 11 10.84 -11.47 21.08
CA ASN A 11 10.94 -11.07 22.47
C ASN A 11 11.51 -9.64 22.57
N GLY A 12 10.67 -8.65 22.88
CA GLY A 12 11.07 -7.26 23.10
C GLY A 12 10.13 -6.25 22.44
N GLU A 13 10.36 -4.97 22.72
CA GLU A 13 9.58 -3.89 22.12
C GLU A 13 9.95 -3.72 20.64
N ALA A 14 8.92 -3.59 19.80
CA ALA A 14 9.09 -3.26 18.40
C ALA A 14 9.48 -1.78 18.24
N ARG A 15 10.18 -1.44 17.15
CA ARG A 15 10.67 -0.07 16.94
C ARG A 15 9.79 0.64 15.92
N GLY A 16 9.14 1.72 16.34
CA GLY A 16 8.44 2.62 15.42
C GLY A 16 7.27 1.94 14.66
N SER A 17 6.82 2.60 13.60
CA SER A 17 5.84 2.05 12.66
C SER A 17 6.57 1.65 11.37
N GLU A 18 6.06 0.66 10.64
CA GLU A 18 6.66 0.21 9.39
C GLU A 18 6.61 1.33 8.33
N ASP A 19 7.71 1.56 7.63
CA ASP A 19 7.68 2.47 6.49
C ASP A 19 6.83 1.90 5.36
N ILE A 20 6.24 2.78 4.57
CA ILE A 20 5.28 2.37 3.54
C ILE A 20 5.91 1.49 2.46
N SER A 21 7.22 1.59 2.23
CA SER A 21 7.92 0.82 1.20
C SER A 21 8.07 -0.65 1.61
N HIS A 22 8.54 -0.92 2.83
CA HIS A 22 8.64 -2.27 3.36
C HIS A 22 7.27 -2.85 3.70
N ALA A 23 6.35 -2.02 4.22
CA ALA A 23 4.96 -2.38 4.43
C ALA A 23 4.30 -2.96 3.17
N SER A 24 4.68 -2.48 1.97
CA SER A 24 4.17 -3.00 0.71
C SER A 24 4.49 -4.48 0.47
N LEU A 25 5.62 -4.98 1.01
CA LEU A 25 6.01 -6.40 0.93
C LEU A 25 5.15 -7.24 1.88
N ASN A 26 4.90 -6.76 3.10
CA ASN A 26 4.03 -7.44 4.06
C ASN A 26 2.60 -7.54 3.52
N VAL A 27 2.13 -6.45 2.93
CA VAL A 27 0.80 -6.35 2.34
C VAL A 27 0.63 -7.26 1.12
N ASP A 28 1.63 -7.37 0.23
CA ASP A 28 1.57 -8.32 -0.90
C ASP A 28 1.53 -9.77 -0.39
N PHE A 29 2.30 -10.09 0.64
CA PHE A 29 2.25 -11.41 1.29
C PHE A 29 0.86 -11.68 1.90
N ALA A 30 0.33 -10.74 2.69
CA ALA A 30 -1.00 -10.87 3.27
C ALA A 30 -2.08 -11.03 2.19
N ALA A 31 -2.01 -10.28 1.07
CA ALA A 31 -2.96 -10.42 -0.03
C ALA A 31 -2.94 -11.82 -0.65
N ARG A 32 -1.76 -12.47 -0.76
CA ARG A 32 -1.66 -13.87 -1.20
C ARG A 32 -2.29 -14.81 -0.19
N CYS A 33 -1.98 -14.63 1.09
CA CYS A 33 -2.58 -15.39 2.18
C CYS A 33 -4.12 -15.30 2.18
N VAL A 34 -4.69 -14.11 1.98
CA VAL A 34 -6.13 -13.91 1.84
C VAL A 34 -6.70 -14.68 0.64
N ALA A 35 -6.01 -14.65 -0.51
CA ALA A 35 -6.45 -15.35 -1.71
C ALA A 35 -6.50 -16.88 -1.53
N GLU A 36 -5.58 -17.42 -0.73
CA GLU A 36 -5.48 -18.86 -0.43
C GLU A 36 -6.22 -19.27 0.86
N GLY A 37 -6.85 -18.34 1.58
CA GLY A 37 -7.57 -18.62 2.82
C GLY A 37 -6.66 -18.99 4.01
N ILE A 38 -5.42 -18.49 4.04
CA ILE A 38 -4.40 -18.80 5.06
C ILE A 38 -4.22 -17.60 5.99
N VAL A 39 -4.44 -17.77 7.30
CA VAL A 39 -4.20 -16.78 8.39
C VAL A 39 -5.01 -15.48 8.28
N PHE A 40 -4.87 -14.75 7.18
CA PHE A 40 -5.57 -13.51 6.87
C PHE A 40 -6.83 -13.76 6.04
N ASN A 41 -7.83 -12.90 6.20
CA ASN A 41 -9.09 -12.95 5.47
C ASN A 41 -9.41 -11.61 4.77
N ARG A 42 -10.57 -11.53 4.11
CA ARG A 42 -10.99 -10.31 3.40
C ARG A 42 -11.07 -9.08 4.30
N THR A 43 -11.55 -9.23 5.53
CA THR A 43 -11.60 -8.14 6.51
C THR A 43 -10.19 -7.60 6.79
N ASP A 44 -9.17 -8.47 6.81
CA ASP A 44 -7.78 -8.03 6.97
C ASP A 44 -7.30 -7.24 5.75
N ALA A 45 -7.59 -7.70 4.54
CA ALA A 45 -7.29 -6.95 3.32
C ALA A 45 -7.92 -5.54 3.33
N GLU A 46 -9.19 -5.44 3.74
CA GLU A 46 -9.87 -4.14 3.90
C GLU A 46 -9.21 -3.27 4.96
N ARG A 47 -8.72 -3.86 6.07
CA ARG A 47 -7.99 -3.11 7.11
C ARG A 47 -6.66 -2.57 6.60
N PHE A 48 -5.93 -3.32 5.78
CA PHE A 48 -4.71 -2.84 5.11
C PHE A 48 -5.03 -1.72 4.11
N ALA A 49 -6.07 -1.86 3.30
CA ALA A 49 -6.50 -0.81 2.37
C ALA A 49 -6.90 0.48 3.11
N ASN A 50 -7.59 0.35 4.23
CA ASN A 50 -7.94 1.49 5.07
C ASN A 50 -6.70 2.15 5.70
N THR A 51 -5.64 1.41 6.02
CA THR A 51 -4.35 2.01 6.42
C THR A 51 -3.83 2.93 5.33
N TRP A 52 -3.82 2.47 4.08
CA TRP A 52 -3.42 3.32 2.96
C TRP A 52 -4.33 4.55 2.81
N LEU A 53 -5.64 4.33 2.70
CA LEU A 53 -6.60 5.38 2.31
C LEU A 53 -6.87 6.42 3.42
N LEU A 54 -6.74 6.05 4.69
CA LEU A 54 -7.12 6.87 5.84
C LEU A 54 -5.94 7.37 6.68
N LYS A 55 -4.76 6.74 6.59
CA LYS A 55 -3.55 7.17 7.32
C LYS A 55 -2.42 7.60 6.40
N VAL A 56 -2.12 6.81 5.38
CA VAL A 56 -0.96 7.09 4.50
C VAL A 56 -1.29 8.22 3.53
N ARG A 57 -2.42 8.14 2.83
CA ARG A 57 -2.91 9.21 1.96
C ARG A 57 -3.39 10.38 2.80
N ARG A 58 -2.85 11.58 2.56
CA ARG A 58 -3.28 12.81 3.22
C ARG A 58 -4.24 13.61 2.35
N GLU A 59 -5.05 14.45 2.98
CA GLU A 59 -6.06 15.28 2.30
C GLU A 59 -5.43 16.31 1.35
N ASP A 60 -4.21 16.77 1.65
CA ASP A 60 -3.43 17.69 0.82
C ASP A 60 -2.79 17.02 -0.41
N GLY A 61 -3.01 15.70 -0.59
CA GLY A 61 -2.48 14.92 -1.69
C GLY A 61 -1.00 14.53 -1.56
N THR A 62 -0.42 14.72 -0.37
CA THR A 62 0.86 14.13 0.04
C THR A 62 0.66 12.75 0.70
N TYR A 63 1.76 12.09 1.05
CA TYR A 63 1.75 10.74 1.61
C TYR A 63 2.63 10.67 2.86
N ALA A 64 2.18 9.92 3.86
CA ALA A 64 2.98 9.59 5.01
C ALA A 64 4.10 8.60 4.68
N GLY A 65 5.22 8.70 5.37
CA GLY A 65 6.36 7.77 5.25
C GLY A 65 6.13 6.42 5.93
N GLU A 66 5.23 6.37 6.91
CA GLU A 66 4.93 5.16 7.69
C GLU A 66 3.44 4.82 7.75
N VAL A 67 3.12 3.56 8.05
CA VAL A 67 1.73 3.05 8.16
C VAL A 67 0.96 3.68 9.32
N SER A 68 1.64 4.30 10.29
CA SER A 68 1.01 5.10 11.34
C SER A 68 0.40 6.42 10.85
N GLY A 69 0.75 6.88 9.65
CA GLY A 69 0.37 8.18 9.10
C GLY A 69 1.37 9.31 9.39
N ARG A 70 2.49 8.98 10.04
CA ARG A 70 3.58 9.91 10.36
C ARG A 70 4.69 9.90 9.30
N GLU A 71 5.62 10.85 9.46
CA GLU A 71 6.75 11.10 8.58
C GLU A 71 6.35 11.55 7.16
N ASP A 72 7.23 12.27 6.47
CA ASP A 72 7.03 12.50 5.03
C ASP A 72 7.45 11.22 4.29
N GLY A 73 6.69 10.86 3.25
CA GLY A 73 6.96 9.67 2.43
C GLY A 73 7.11 9.99 0.95
N SER A 74 7.36 11.27 0.62
CA SER A 74 7.41 11.77 -0.74
C SER A 74 8.47 11.05 -1.59
N GLU A 75 9.59 10.65 -0.99
CA GLU A 75 10.69 9.92 -1.63
C GLU A 75 10.31 8.50 -2.08
N TYR A 76 9.32 7.88 -1.43
CA TYR A 76 8.85 6.54 -1.75
C TYR A 76 7.81 6.53 -2.87
N MET A 77 7.26 7.70 -3.20
CA MET A 77 6.17 7.84 -4.15
C MET A 77 6.68 8.15 -5.57
N PRO A 78 6.02 7.60 -6.61
CA PRO A 78 4.83 6.76 -6.55
C PRO A 78 5.14 5.25 -6.53
N GLY A 79 6.43 4.87 -6.49
CA GLY A 79 6.90 3.48 -6.55
C GLY A 79 6.20 2.58 -5.54
N THR A 80 6.22 2.98 -4.27
CA THR A 80 5.55 2.26 -3.18
C THR A 80 4.04 2.16 -3.39
N GLY A 81 3.36 3.23 -3.80
CA GLY A 81 1.91 3.16 -4.07
C GLY A 81 1.57 2.11 -5.13
N GLY A 82 2.37 2.03 -6.19
CA GLY A 82 2.23 0.98 -7.21
C GLY A 82 2.41 -0.42 -6.63
N MET A 83 3.26 -0.57 -5.61
CA MET A 83 3.45 -1.84 -4.94
C MET A 83 2.22 -2.24 -4.10
N TRP A 84 1.59 -1.30 -3.40
CA TRP A 84 0.38 -1.53 -2.59
C TRP A 84 -0.84 -1.97 -3.39
N LEU A 85 -0.87 -1.75 -4.71
CA LEU A 85 -1.94 -2.24 -5.59
C LEU A 85 -2.08 -3.78 -5.59
N GLY A 86 -1.12 -4.53 -5.04
CA GLY A 86 -1.28 -5.97 -4.78
C GLY A 86 -2.59 -6.33 -4.08
N LEU A 87 -3.08 -5.48 -3.15
CA LEU A 87 -4.34 -5.68 -2.43
C LEU A 87 -5.57 -5.75 -3.34
N CYS A 88 -5.54 -5.08 -4.51
CA CYS A 88 -6.69 -5.03 -5.42
C CYS A 88 -7.12 -6.42 -5.92
N ARG A 89 -6.25 -7.44 -5.81
CA ARG A 89 -6.58 -8.84 -6.10
C ARG A 89 -7.71 -9.39 -5.22
N VAL A 90 -7.78 -8.97 -3.96
CA VAL A 90 -8.65 -9.57 -2.93
C VAL A 90 -9.66 -8.60 -2.31
N LEU A 91 -9.53 -7.30 -2.62
CA LEU A 91 -10.43 -6.28 -2.10
C LEU A 91 -11.81 -6.29 -2.78
N PRO A 92 -12.87 -5.87 -2.05
CA PRO A 92 -14.13 -5.48 -2.67
C PRO A 92 -13.91 -4.37 -3.71
N LYS A 93 -14.69 -4.42 -4.80
CA LYS A 93 -14.54 -3.52 -5.94
C LYS A 93 -14.46 -2.02 -5.55
N PRO A 94 -15.31 -1.47 -4.66
CA PRO A 94 -15.24 -0.05 -4.31
C PRO A 94 -13.90 0.37 -3.69
N LEU A 95 -13.35 -0.45 -2.77
CA LEU A 95 -12.06 -0.17 -2.13
C LEU A 95 -10.90 -0.33 -3.12
N ALA A 96 -10.96 -1.35 -3.98
CA ALA A 96 -9.97 -1.56 -5.02
C ALA A 96 -9.93 -0.37 -5.99
N GLN A 97 -11.09 0.18 -6.39
CA GLN A 97 -11.18 1.37 -7.23
C GLN A 97 -10.63 2.62 -6.53
N ALA A 98 -10.94 2.81 -5.24
CA ALA A 98 -10.41 3.94 -4.46
C ALA A 98 -8.88 3.90 -4.37
N MET A 99 -8.29 2.76 -4.05
CA MET A 99 -6.84 2.57 -4.03
C MET A 99 -6.22 2.78 -5.42
N TYR A 100 -6.81 2.16 -6.46
CA TYR A 100 -6.32 2.30 -7.83
C TYR A 100 -6.27 3.76 -8.27
N ARG A 101 -7.34 4.52 -8.03
CA ARG A 101 -7.43 5.93 -8.41
C ARG A 101 -6.41 6.79 -7.67
N ASP A 102 -6.26 6.60 -6.37
CA ASP A 102 -5.28 7.34 -5.58
C ASP A 102 -3.84 7.11 -6.08
N VAL A 103 -3.46 5.84 -6.27
CA VAL A 103 -2.13 5.50 -6.78
C VAL A 103 -1.93 6.01 -8.20
N LEU A 104 -2.93 5.87 -9.08
CA LEU A 104 -2.86 6.41 -10.44
C LEU A 104 -2.58 7.91 -10.44
N GLN A 105 -3.24 8.68 -9.57
CA GLN A 105 -2.98 10.12 -9.44
C GLN A 105 -1.54 10.41 -9.02
N ALA A 106 -0.96 9.63 -8.09
CA ALA A 106 0.44 9.77 -7.71
C ALA A 106 1.40 9.55 -8.90
N TYR A 107 1.12 8.56 -9.75
CA TYR A 107 1.89 8.35 -10.99
C TYR A 107 1.71 9.53 -11.95
N LEU A 108 0.49 9.96 -12.23
CA LEU A 108 0.21 11.06 -13.19
C LEU A 108 0.89 12.39 -12.84
N LYS A 109 1.22 12.63 -11.56
CA LYS A 109 1.98 13.82 -11.14
C LYS A 109 3.46 13.80 -11.57
N LYS A 110 4.03 12.64 -11.91
CA LYS A 110 5.45 12.49 -12.25
C LYS A 110 5.65 12.55 -13.77
N THR A 111 6.63 13.33 -14.21
CA THR A 111 6.95 13.51 -15.65
C THR A 111 8.00 12.54 -16.18
N ARG A 112 8.74 11.87 -15.29
CA ARG A 112 9.79 10.89 -15.64
C ARG A 112 9.79 9.74 -14.64
N TYR A 113 10.00 8.53 -15.15
CA TYR A 113 10.10 7.31 -14.33
C TYR A 113 11.48 6.70 -14.50
N SER A 114 11.96 6.04 -13.45
CA SER A 114 13.15 5.20 -13.46
C SER A 114 12.75 3.73 -13.55
N ALA A 115 13.75 2.84 -13.64
CA ALA A 115 13.52 1.41 -13.57
C ALA A 115 12.83 0.98 -12.25
N GLY A 116 13.02 1.73 -11.16
CA GLY A 116 12.43 1.44 -9.85
C GLY A 116 10.90 1.49 -9.83
N GLU A 117 10.27 2.29 -10.72
CA GLU A 117 8.82 2.39 -10.79
C GLU A 117 8.16 1.36 -11.74
N LEU A 118 8.94 0.62 -12.53
CA LEU A 118 8.39 -0.36 -13.49
C LEU A 118 7.47 -1.41 -12.84
N PRO A 119 7.77 -1.99 -11.66
CA PRO A 119 6.86 -2.93 -11.01
C PRO A 119 5.50 -2.32 -10.68
N GLY A 120 5.48 -1.07 -10.23
CA GLY A 120 4.25 -0.34 -9.93
C GLY A 120 3.45 0.01 -11.18
N ILE A 121 4.11 0.42 -12.26
CA ILE A 121 3.48 0.65 -13.58
C ILE A 121 2.85 -0.65 -14.10
N ALA A 122 3.55 -1.78 -13.99
CA ALA A 122 3.00 -3.07 -14.39
C ALA A 122 1.74 -3.44 -13.60
N ARG A 123 1.71 -3.14 -12.29
CA ARG A 123 0.52 -3.33 -11.44
C ARG A 123 -0.63 -2.38 -11.83
N LEU A 124 -0.35 -1.12 -12.14
CA LEU A 124 -1.36 -0.20 -12.68
C LEU A 124 -1.99 -0.74 -13.96
N LEU A 125 -1.18 -1.20 -14.92
CA LEU A 125 -1.69 -1.77 -16.17
C LEU A 125 -2.51 -3.04 -15.94
N ARG A 126 -2.10 -3.89 -15.00
CA ARG A 126 -2.86 -5.09 -14.60
C ARG A 126 -4.25 -4.73 -14.08
N TYR A 127 -4.36 -3.68 -13.28
CA TYR A 127 -5.60 -3.28 -12.62
C TYR A 127 -6.37 -2.15 -13.33
N ARG A 128 -6.01 -1.80 -14.57
CA ARG A 128 -6.62 -0.70 -15.33
C ARG A 128 -8.15 -0.77 -15.49
N VAL A 129 -8.72 -1.97 -15.38
CA VAL A 129 -10.18 -2.20 -15.41
C VAL A 129 -10.91 -1.61 -14.19
N LEU A 130 -10.16 -1.16 -13.17
CA LEU A 130 -10.68 -0.50 -11.97
C LEU A 130 -10.71 1.04 -12.11
N ALA A 131 -10.31 1.61 -13.24
CA ALA A 131 -10.42 3.05 -13.51
C ALA A 131 -11.86 3.56 -13.28
#